data_AF-A0A7W7PWQ4-F1
#
_entry.id   AF-A0A7W7PWQ4-F1
#
_cell.length_a   1.000
_cell.length_b   1.000
_cell.length_c   1.000
_cell.angle_alpha   90.00
_cell.angle_beta   90.00
_cell.angle_gamma   90.00
#
_symmetry.space_group_name_H-M   'P 1'
#
loop_
_entity.id
_entity.type
_entity.pdbx_description
1 polymer ?
#
loop_
_entity_poly.entity_id
_entity_poly.type
_entity_poly.pdbx_seq_one_letter_code
_entity_poly.pdbx_strand_id
1 'polypeptide(L)'
;MPARPTVCPSGTPDLTAYDLLAPQLSGGKGSGVMLWPFMRDAAAAGVTDRVITYHATLGPLEWPAVHVDGTRYASMSELAAAQSAACGIPPDRHVEVTRPAFLLTEIAAYGGFPRMGSPYCRKYAKESIISTAWTPLVRRLRRELGRPVPILKVMGLRADESRDRAHHPAYRDILTNSARIVDEWLPVKDWPTATVLEWHRDAPVAHHWTYESYPGADDWRGTSRHVDRTSRVLKVGSVPRLAS
;
A
#
# COMPACT_ATOMS: atom_id res chain seq x y z
N MET A 1 19.90 19.56 -4.03
CA MET A 1 19.91 19.74 -2.57
C MET A 1 20.37 18.42 -1.95
N PRO A 2 21.30 18.43 -0.98
CA PRO A 2 21.67 17.20 -0.28
C PRO A 2 20.43 16.59 0.38
N ALA A 3 20.36 15.27 0.42
CA ALA A 3 19.32 14.58 1.18
C ALA A 3 19.38 15.05 2.63
N ARG A 4 18.24 15.45 3.18
CA ARG A 4 18.15 15.76 4.61
C ARG A 4 18.38 14.47 5.40
N PRO A 5 19.06 14.54 6.55
CA PRO A 5 19.25 13.37 7.39
C PRO A 5 17.88 12.89 7.88
N THR A 6 17.71 11.58 7.88
CA THR A 6 16.63 10.87 8.58
C THR A 6 16.73 11.09 10.08
N VAL A 7 15.67 10.77 10.82
CA VAL A 7 15.67 10.82 12.31
C VAL A 7 16.79 9.96 12.88
N CYS A 8 17.03 8.79 12.28
CA CYS A 8 18.14 7.91 12.64
C CYS A 8 19.23 8.03 11.57
N PRO A 9 20.51 8.29 11.92
CA PRO A 9 21.59 8.43 10.93
C PRO A 9 22.04 7.11 10.29
N SER A 10 21.54 5.96 10.76
CA SER A 10 21.80 4.63 10.22
C SER A 10 21.07 4.38 8.90
N GLY A 11 21.51 3.36 8.14
CA GLY A 11 20.81 2.89 6.93
C GLY A 11 19.48 2.16 7.17
N THR A 12 19.05 2.06 8.43
CA THR A 12 17.82 1.39 8.88
C THR A 12 17.27 2.17 10.08
N PRO A 13 15.93 2.35 10.19
CA PRO A 13 15.34 3.10 11.29
C PRO A 13 15.46 2.35 12.63
N ASP A 14 15.72 3.10 13.70
CA ASP A 14 15.34 2.68 15.06
C ASP A 14 13.86 2.99 15.27
N LEU A 15 13.03 1.95 15.43
CA LEU A 15 11.58 2.11 15.57
C LEU A 15 11.19 2.87 16.84
N THR A 16 12.03 2.87 17.87
CA THR A 16 11.75 3.57 19.13
C THR A 16 11.85 5.09 19.01
N ALA A 17 12.55 5.59 17.99
CA ALA A 17 12.73 7.00 17.70
C ALA A 17 11.50 7.68 17.08
N TYR A 18 10.47 6.90 16.74
CA TYR A 18 9.25 7.39 16.09
C TYR A 18 8.06 7.44 17.05
N ASP A 19 7.29 8.51 16.95
CA ASP A 19 6.03 8.69 17.70
C ASP A 19 4.86 7.99 16.99
N LEU A 20 4.96 7.81 15.67
CA LEU A 20 3.97 7.12 14.84
C LEU A 20 4.65 6.21 13.83
N LEU A 21 4.27 4.94 13.84
CA LEU A 21 4.66 3.98 12.81
C LEU A 21 3.45 3.78 11.88
N ALA A 22 3.61 4.13 10.60
CA ALA A 22 2.52 4.25 9.63
C ALA A 22 2.72 3.31 8.41
N PRO A 23 2.61 1.98 8.58
CA PRO A 23 2.61 1.04 7.47
C PRO A 23 1.43 1.24 6.52
N GLN A 24 1.72 1.18 5.22
CA GLN A 24 0.77 1.45 4.14
C GLN A 24 0.34 0.15 3.45
N LEU A 25 -0.95 -0.17 3.53
CA LEU A 25 -1.52 -1.41 3.02
C LEU A 25 -2.34 -1.15 1.76
N SER A 26 -2.03 -1.87 0.68
CA SER A 26 -2.72 -1.75 -0.60
C SER A 26 -3.60 -2.95 -0.93
N GLY A 27 -3.65 -3.95 -0.05
CA GLY A 27 -4.20 -5.28 -0.35
C GLY A 27 -3.32 -6.11 -1.31
N GLY A 28 -2.20 -5.57 -1.77
CA GLY A 28 -1.31 -6.26 -2.71
C GLY A 28 -0.31 -7.21 -2.04
N LYS A 29 0.37 -8.02 -2.86
CA LYS A 29 1.38 -8.98 -2.38
C LYS A 29 2.50 -8.35 -1.55
N GLY A 30 2.91 -7.14 -1.92
CA GLY A 30 3.99 -6.41 -1.26
C GLY A 30 3.59 -5.81 0.10
N SER A 31 2.32 -5.45 0.31
CA SER A 31 1.89 -4.87 1.60
C SER A 31 1.81 -5.91 2.71
N GLY A 32 1.28 -7.11 2.43
CA GLY A 32 1.24 -8.20 3.40
C GLY A 32 2.64 -8.65 3.82
N VAL A 33 3.52 -8.90 2.83
CA VAL A 33 4.91 -9.29 3.08
C VAL A 33 5.70 -8.21 3.81
N MET A 34 5.45 -6.93 3.55
CA MET A 34 6.11 -5.84 4.27
C MET A 34 5.71 -5.81 5.75
N LEU A 35 4.42 -5.98 6.03
CA LEU A 35 3.87 -5.80 7.38
C LEU A 35 4.42 -6.85 8.35
N TRP A 36 4.66 -8.07 7.88
CA TRP A 36 5.11 -9.18 8.72
C TRP A 36 6.47 -8.98 9.42
N PRO A 37 7.60 -8.81 8.70
CA PRO A 37 8.89 -8.52 9.33
C PRO A 37 8.85 -7.17 10.08
N PHE A 38 8.12 -6.17 9.57
CA PHE A 38 7.96 -4.90 10.27
C PHE A 38 7.31 -5.08 11.65
N MET A 39 6.22 -5.84 11.75
CA MET A 39 5.53 -6.06 13.02
C MET A 39 6.33 -6.94 13.98
N ARG A 40 7.11 -7.90 13.48
CA ARG A 40 8.09 -8.63 14.28
C ARG A 40 9.11 -7.67 14.90
N ASP A 41 9.67 -6.77 14.10
CA ASP A 41 10.68 -5.82 14.55
C ASP A 41 10.07 -4.78 15.53
N ALA A 42 8.82 -4.34 15.29
CA ALA A 42 8.08 -3.46 16.20
C ALA A 42 7.75 -4.13 17.55
N ALA A 43 7.42 -5.42 17.53
CA ALA A 43 7.21 -6.22 18.73
C ALA A 43 8.51 -6.39 19.53
N ALA A 44 9.62 -6.71 18.85
CA ALA A 44 10.93 -6.82 19.48
C ALA A 44 11.38 -5.49 20.13
N ALA A 45 11.03 -4.35 19.51
CA ALA A 45 11.30 -3.02 20.05
C ALA A 45 10.28 -2.54 21.10
N GLY A 46 9.20 -3.30 21.36
CA GLY A 46 8.18 -2.94 22.35
C GLY A 46 7.34 -1.71 21.97
N VAL A 47 7.17 -1.42 20.67
CA VAL A 47 6.49 -0.20 20.16
C VAL A 47 5.27 -0.50 19.30
N THR A 48 4.70 -1.70 19.43
CA THR A 48 3.51 -2.11 18.65
C THR A 48 2.31 -1.21 18.90
N ASP A 49 2.21 -0.56 20.06
CA ASP A 49 1.20 0.43 20.43
C ASP A 49 1.21 1.68 19.54
N ARG A 50 2.37 2.00 18.93
CA ARG A 50 2.56 3.15 18.03
C ARG A 50 2.22 2.85 16.57
N VAL A 51 1.87 1.61 16.25
CA VAL A 51 1.55 1.18 14.88
C VAL A 51 0.09 1.50 14.55
N ILE A 52 -0.10 2.22 13.43
CA ILE A 52 -1.40 2.45 12.79
C ILE A 52 -1.24 2.13 11.31
N THR A 53 -2.00 1.15 10.79
CA THR A 53 -2.00 0.84 9.36
C THR A 53 -2.92 1.78 8.60
N TYR A 54 -2.57 2.06 7.35
CA TYR A 54 -3.35 2.94 6.49
C TYR A 54 -3.63 2.26 5.15
N HIS A 55 -4.89 2.29 4.73
CA HIS A 55 -5.31 1.84 3.40
C HIS A 55 -5.90 3.02 2.62
N ALA A 56 -5.28 3.39 1.50
CA ALA A 56 -5.84 4.40 0.60
C ALA A 56 -6.77 3.75 -0.42
N THR A 57 -8.05 3.64 -0.05
CA THR A 57 -9.06 3.05 -0.94
C THR A 57 -9.30 3.94 -2.16
N LEU A 58 -9.55 3.29 -3.30
CA LEU A 58 -10.05 3.97 -4.50
C LEU A 58 -11.59 4.01 -4.54
N GLY A 59 -12.25 3.60 -3.45
CA GLY A 59 -13.69 3.48 -3.34
C GLY A 59 -14.25 2.54 -4.41
N PRO A 60 -15.29 2.93 -5.17
CA PRO A 60 -15.91 2.08 -6.18
C PRO A 60 -14.98 1.61 -7.33
N LEU A 61 -13.78 2.18 -7.45
CA LEU A 61 -12.79 1.81 -8.48
C LEU A 61 -11.78 0.77 -8.01
N GLU A 62 -11.88 0.38 -6.75
CA GLU A 62 -11.11 -0.70 -6.18
C GLU A 62 -11.70 -2.05 -6.58
N TRP A 63 -10.88 -3.11 -6.60
CA TRP A 63 -11.37 -4.44 -6.92
C TRP A 63 -12.36 -4.90 -5.83
N PRO A 64 -13.61 -5.23 -6.22
CA PRO A 64 -14.63 -5.61 -5.27
C PRO A 64 -14.40 -7.05 -4.79
N ALA A 65 -15.13 -7.42 -3.74
CA ALA A 65 -15.31 -8.82 -3.40
C ALA A 65 -16.08 -9.53 -4.52
N VAL A 66 -15.73 -10.78 -4.80
CA VAL A 66 -16.40 -11.61 -5.82
C VAL A 66 -16.87 -12.93 -5.21
N HIS A 67 -17.96 -13.48 -5.73
CA HIS A 67 -18.44 -14.82 -5.38
C HIS A 67 -18.30 -15.70 -6.61
N VAL A 68 -17.52 -16.76 -6.48
CA VAL A 68 -17.16 -17.67 -7.57
C VAL A 68 -17.23 -19.09 -7.03
N ASP A 69 -18.01 -19.96 -7.69
CA ASP A 69 -18.22 -21.35 -7.29
C ASP A 69 -18.56 -21.55 -5.81
N GLY A 70 -19.44 -20.69 -5.27
CA GLY A 70 -19.86 -20.70 -3.87
C GLY A 70 -18.83 -20.17 -2.87
N THR A 71 -17.63 -19.78 -3.33
CA THR A 71 -16.57 -19.19 -2.51
C THR A 71 -16.54 -17.68 -2.66
N ARG A 72 -16.46 -16.97 -1.53
CA ARG A 72 -16.31 -15.51 -1.50
C ARG A 72 -14.84 -15.13 -1.41
N TYR A 73 -14.38 -14.33 -2.35
CA TYR A 73 -13.05 -13.73 -2.37
C TYR A 73 -13.14 -12.27 -1.94
N ALA A 74 -12.24 -11.86 -1.04
CA ALA A 74 -12.23 -10.54 -0.46
C ALA A 74 -11.98 -9.43 -1.49
N SER A 75 -12.52 -8.24 -1.22
CA SER A 75 -12.09 -7.01 -1.91
C SER A 75 -10.66 -6.63 -1.51
N MET A 76 -10.04 -5.69 -2.22
CA MET A 76 -8.71 -5.19 -1.83
C MET A 76 -8.73 -4.53 -0.45
N SER A 77 -9.79 -3.80 -0.10
CA SER A 77 -9.92 -3.12 1.20
C SER A 77 -10.12 -4.13 2.34
N GLU A 78 -10.97 -5.15 2.12
CA GLU A 78 -11.13 -6.26 3.07
C GLU A 78 -9.81 -7.01 3.26
N LEU A 79 -9.04 -7.20 2.19
CA LEU A 79 -7.75 -7.87 2.26
C LEU A 79 -6.71 -7.03 3.00
N ALA A 80 -6.69 -5.70 2.81
CA ALA A 80 -5.82 -4.80 3.56
C ALA A 80 -6.14 -4.83 5.06
N ALA A 81 -7.42 -4.85 5.43
CA ALA A 81 -7.86 -5.01 6.81
C ALA A 81 -7.45 -6.39 7.39
N ALA A 82 -7.62 -7.46 6.61
CA ALA A 82 -7.20 -8.81 7.01
C ALA A 82 -5.68 -8.91 7.22
N GLN A 83 -4.86 -8.30 6.36
CA GLN A 83 -3.41 -8.20 6.55
C GLN A 83 -3.04 -7.51 7.87
N SER A 84 -3.72 -6.40 8.19
CA SER A 84 -3.56 -5.69 9.46
C SER A 84 -3.91 -6.58 10.66
N ALA A 85 -5.09 -7.21 10.63
CA ALA A 85 -5.59 -8.05 11.71
C ALA A 85 -4.71 -9.28 11.95
N ALA A 86 -4.23 -9.93 10.89
CA ALA A 86 -3.36 -11.10 10.99
C ALA A 86 -2.00 -10.80 11.65
N CYS A 87 -1.56 -9.54 11.67
CA CYS A 87 -0.38 -9.11 12.40
C CYS A 87 -0.69 -8.60 13.83
N GLY A 88 -1.90 -8.85 14.33
CA GLY A 88 -2.31 -8.47 15.70
C GLY A 88 -2.64 -6.99 15.88
N ILE A 89 -2.83 -6.23 14.80
CA ILE A 89 -3.18 -4.81 14.87
C ILE A 89 -4.69 -4.68 15.09
N PRO A 90 -5.13 -4.01 16.17
CA PRO A 90 -6.55 -3.80 16.47
C PRO A 90 -7.31 -3.07 15.34
N PRO A 91 -8.61 -3.34 15.15
CA PRO A 91 -9.42 -2.72 14.10
C PRO A 91 -9.44 -1.19 14.14
N ASP A 92 -9.42 -0.59 15.33
CA ASP A 92 -9.39 0.87 15.52
C ASP A 92 -8.03 1.51 15.14
N ARG A 93 -7.01 0.69 14.89
CA ARG A 93 -5.69 1.10 14.37
C ARG A 93 -5.46 0.69 12.92
N HIS A 94 -6.52 0.31 12.21
CA HIS A 94 -6.55 0.21 10.76
C HIS A 94 -7.39 1.35 10.18
N VAL A 95 -6.73 2.30 9.51
CA VAL A 95 -7.38 3.50 8.98
C VAL A 95 -7.53 3.40 7.47
N GLU A 96 -8.76 3.24 7.01
CA GLU A 96 -9.10 3.42 5.61
C GLU A 96 -9.31 4.91 5.31
N VAL A 97 -8.68 5.39 4.23
CA VAL A 97 -8.85 6.75 3.74
C VAL A 97 -9.25 6.75 2.28
N THR A 98 -10.27 7.56 1.97
CA THR A 98 -10.79 7.71 0.62
C THR A 98 -10.62 9.15 0.14
N ARG A 99 -10.55 9.32 -1.17
CA ARG A 99 -10.62 10.66 -1.77
C ARG A 99 -12.05 11.17 -1.75
N PRO A 100 -12.26 12.49 -1.61
CA PRO A 100 -13.60 13.07 -1.68
C PRO A 100 -14.24 12.97 -3.09
N ALA A 101 -13.44 12.74 -4.15
CA ALA A 101 -13.94 12.58 -5.51
C ALA A 101 -13.32 11.36 -6.21
N PHE A 102 -14.16 10.55 -6.86
CA PHE A 102 -13.77 9.37 -7.63
C PHE A 102 -13.57 9.71 -9.11
N LEU A 103 -12.94 8.80 -9.87
CA LEU A 103 -12.67 8.96 -11.30
C LEU A 103 -13.95 9.24 -12.07
N LEU A 104 -15.02 8.53 -11.76
CA LEU A 104 -16.30 8.72 -12.42
C LEU A 104 -16.88 10.11 -12.13
N THR A 105 -16.69 10.62 -10.91
CA THR A 105 -17.08 11.99 -10.55
C THR A 105 -16.24 13.02 -11.30
N GLU A 106 -14.93 12.82 -11.39
CA GLU A 106 -14.04 13.70 -12.16
C GLU A 106 -14.36 13.65 -13.67
N ILE A 107 -14.62 12.47 -14.24
CA ILE A 107 -15.03 12.32 -15.64
C ILE A 107 -16.35 13.04 -15.89
N ALA A 108 -17.34 12.86 -15.00
CA ALA A 108 -18.63 13.52 -15.10
C ALA A 108 -18.49 15.05 -15.02
N ALA A 109 -17.61 15.56 -14.15
CA ALA A 109 -17.37 16.99 -13.99
C ALA A 109 -16.58 17.61 -15.17
N TYR A 110 -15.58 16.90 -15.69
CA TYR A 110 -14.66 17.41 -16.72
C TYR A 110 -15.01 16.99 -18.15
N GLY A 111 -15.99 16.12 -18.35
CA GLY A 111 -16.50 15.71 -19.66
C GLY A 111 -15.56 14.78 -20.46
N GLY A 112 -14.62 14.09 -19.80
CA GLY A 112 -13.69 13.22 -20.50
C GLY A 112 -12.81 12.35 -19.62
N PHE A 113 -12.32 11.24 -20.18
CA PHE A 113 -11.36 10.37 -19.51
C PHE A 113 -9.99 11.06 -19.37
N PRO A 114 -9.27 10.87 -18.25
CA PRO A 114 -7.90 11.36 -18.07
C PRO A 114 -6.99 10.98 -19.25
N ARG A 115 -6.18 11.93 -19.73
CA ARG A 115 -5.29 11.74 -20.88
C ARG A 115 -3.84 11.59 -20.43
N MET A 116 -2.98 11.13 -21.35
CA MET A 116 -1.52 11.19 -21.14
C MET A 116 -1.13 12.64 -20.80
N GLY A 117 -0.60 12.85 -19.58
CA GLY A 117 -0.32 14.18 -19.01
C GLY A 117 -1.16 14.54 -17.78
N SER A 118 -2.37 13.99 -17.64
CA SER A 118 -3.24 14.17 -16.47
C SER A 118 -3.71 12.82 -15.87
N PRO A 119 -2.82 11.85 -15.61
CA PRO A 119 -3.25 10.54 -15.14
C PRO A 119 -3.97 10.63 -13.79
N TYR A 120 -5.12 9.96 -13.67
CA TYR A 120 -5.92 9.94 -12.45
C TYR A 120 -5.16 9.41 -11.23
N CYS A 121 -4.37 8.35 -11.44
CA CYS A 121 -3.63 7.65 -10.39
C CYS A 121 -2.21 8.22 -10.17
N ARG A 122 -2.05 9.53 -9.95
CA ARG A 122 -0.72 10.08 -9.53
C ARG A 122 -0.40 9.74 -8.07
N LYS A 123 0.88 9.91 -7.70
CA LYS A 123 1.37 9.86 -6.32
C LYS A 123 0.49 10.67 -5.34
N TYR A 124 0.03 11.86 -5.74
CA TYR A 124 -0.87 12.68 -4.91
C TYR A 124 -2.20 11.96 -4.62
N ALA A 125 -2.78 11.23 -5.59
CA ALA A 125 -4.09 10.60 -5.45
C ALA A 125 -4.11 9.47 -4.39
N LYS A 126 -2.94 9.06 -3.86
CA LYS A 126 -2.82 8.04 -2.82
C LYS A 126 -2.04 8.54 -1.62
N GLU A 127 -0.83 9.06 -1.84
CA GLU A 127 0.05 9.47 -0.74
C GLU A 127 -0.40 10.75 -0.03
N SER A 128 -0.96 11.73 -0.75
CA SER A 128 -1.38 12.97 -0.10
C SER A 128 -2.62 12.77 0.79
N ILE A 129 -3.48 11.81 0.43
CA ILE A 129 -4.68 11.46 1.20
C ILE A 129 -4.28 10.84 2.54
N ILE A 130 -3.35 9.88 2.54
CA ILE A 130 -2.85 9.29 3.79
C ILE A 130 -2.10 10.33 4.63
N SER A 131 -1.28 11.17 4.00
CA SER A 131 -0.62 12.28 4.69
C SER A 131 -1.60 13.23 5.37
N THR A 132 -2.80 13.39 4.80
CA THR A 132 -3.89 14.19 5.38
C THR A 132 -4.47 13.50 6.61
N ALA A 133 -4.62 12.18 6.58
CA ALA A 133 -5.08 11.35 7.70
C ALA A 133 -4.24 11.51 8.96
N TRP A 134 -2.94 11.77 8.81
CA TRP A 134 -2.04 12.02 9.95
C TRP A 134 -2.29 13.36 10.63
N THR A 135 -2.93 14.32 9.95
CA THR A 135 -3.01 15.72 10.43
C THR A 135 -3.66 15.88 11.80
N PRO A 136 -4.82 15.26 12.10
CA PRO A 136 -5.42 15.34 13.43
C PRO A 136 -4.51 14.75 14.51
N LEU A 137 -3.87 13.62 14.23
CA LEU A 137 -2.97 12.94 15.14
C LEU A 137 -1.68 13.73 15.40
N VAL A 138 -1.07 14.29 14.34
CA VAL A 138 0.11 15.16 14.44
C VAL A 138 -0.21 16.41 15.25
N ARG A 139 -1.39 17.02 15.05
CA ARG A 139 -1.82 18.19 15.85
C ARG A 139 -1.99 17.85 17.33
N ARG A 140 -2.51 16.68 17.65
CA ARG A 140 -2.61 16.18 19.04
C ARG A 140 -1.23 15.95 19.64
N LEU A 141 -0.44 15.06 19.04
CA LEU A 141 0.89 14.67 19.53
C LEU A 141 1.84 15.87 19.66
N ARG A 142 1.85 16.78 18.68
CA ARG A 142 2.71 17.98 18.77
C ARG A 142 2.39 18.85 19.98
N ARG A 143 1.11 18.96 20.37
CA ARG A 143 0.69 19.73 21.54
C ARG A 143 1.12 19.05 22.84
N GLU A 144 1.03 17.72 22.88
CA GLU A 144 1.41 16.90 24.04
C GLU A 144 2.93 16.84 24.22
N LEU A 145 3.68 16.72 23.12
CA LEU A 145 5.14 16.52 23.13
C LEU A 145 5.95 17.82 23.06
N GLY A 146 5.34 18.93 22.61
CA GLY A 146 6.02 20.22 22.45
C GLY A 146 7.08 20.27 21.33
N ARG A 147 7.18 19.24 20.48
CA ARG A 147 8.14 19.12 19.38
C ARG A 147 7.48 18.61 18.09
N PRO A 148 8.12 18.76 16.91
CA PRO A 148 7.66 18.06 15.71
C PRO A 148 7.54 16.55 15.96
N VAL A 149 6.58 15.92 15.30
CA VAL A 149 6.26 14.49 15.45
C VAL A 149 7.04 13.67 14.39
N PRO A 150 8.00 12.81 14.76
CA PRO A 150 8.59 11.82 13.87
C PRO A 150 7.59 10.73 13.49
N ILE A 151 7.44 10.51 12.20
CA ILE A 151 6.58 9.49 11.60
C ILE A 151 7.44 8.59 10.71
N LEU A 152 7.32 7.28 10.89
CA LEU A 152 7.92 6.31 9.97
C LEU A 152 6.85 5.78 9.01
N LYS A 153 6.88 6.21 7.76
CA LYS A 153 6.05 5.67 6.68
C LYS A 153 6.66 4.36 6.19
N VAL A 154 5.96 3.24 6.33
CA VAL A 154 6.48 1.93 5.90
C VAL A 154 5.76 1.47 4.64
N MET A 155 6.52 1.09 3.61
CA MET A 155 5.99 0.74 2.29
C MET A 155 6.56 -0.59 1.78
N GLY A 156 5.75 -1.38 1.08
CA GLY A 156 6.16 -2.66 0.49
C GLY A 156 6.75 -2.60 -0.92
N LEU A 157 7.45 -1.51 -1.26
CA LEU A 157 8.11 -1.36 -2.57
C LEU A 157 9.41 -2.17 -2.61
N ARG A 158 9.65 -2.90 -3.71
CA ARG A 158 10.84 -3.75 -3.87
C ARG A 158 11.63 -3.43 -5.12
N ALA A 159 12.94 -3.65 -5.07
CA ALA A 159 13.89 -3.42 -6.15
C ALA A 159 13.52 -4.21 -7.41
N ASP A 160 13.11 -5.45 -7.20
CA ASP A 160 12.79 -6.44 -8.23
C ASP A 160 11.53 -6.09 -9.05
N GLU A 161 10.77 -5.07 -8.65
CA GLU A 161 9.52 -4.71 -9.32
C GLU A 161 9.72 -3.74 -10.50
N SER A 162 10.77 -2.91 -10.48
CA SER A 162 11.12 -2.03 -11.60
C SER A 162 12.48 -1.34 -11.39
N ARG A 163 13.08 -0.84 -12.47
CA ARG A 163 14.31 -0.02 -12.40
C ARG A 163 14.16 1.23 -11.52
N ASP A 164 13.00 1.88 -11.56
CA ASP A 164 12.70 3.03 -10.70
C ASP A 164 12.69 2.64 -9.22
N ARG A 165 12.04 1.52 -8.89
CA ARG A 165 12.03 0.97 -7.53
C ARG A 165 13.39 0.45 -7.10
N ALA A 166 14.23 -0.05 -8.00
CA ALA A 166 15.60 -0.45 -7.70
C ALA A 166 16.42 0.73 -7.14
N HIS A 167 16.35 1.90 -7.78
CA HIS A 167 17.05 3.12 -7.34
C HIS A 167 16.40 3.82 -6.14
N HIS A 168 15.20 3.41 -5.74
CA HIS A 168 14.54 3.98 -4.58
C HIS A 168 15.32 3.58 -3.30
N PRO A 169 15.80 4.53 -2.48
CA PRO A 169 16.50 4.19 -1.24
C PRO A 169 15.61 3.38 -0.30
N ALA A 170 16.21 2.44 0.44
CA ALA A 170 15.49 1.63 1.42
C ALA A 170 14.99 2.46 2.61
N TYR A 171 15.72 3.51 2.99
CA TYR A 171 15.40 4.42 4.08
C TYR A 171 15.78 5.85 3.71
N ARG A 172 14.88 6.82 3.88
CA ARG A 172 15.10 8.24 3.53
C ARG A 172 14.15 9.20 4.24
N ASP A 173 14.57 10.46 4.44
CA ASP A 173 13.65 11.57 4.75
C ASP A 173 12.81 11.89 3.51
N ILE A 174 11.51 12.08 3.71
CA ILE A 174 10.58 12.51 2.67
C ILE A 174 9.88 13.83 3.01
N LEU A 175 9.86 14.25 4.28
CA LEU A 175 9.28 15.52 4.69
C LEU A 175 9.79 15.95 6.07
N THR A 176 10.37 17.13 6.15
CA THR A 176 10.71 17.77 7.44
C THR A 176 10.15 19.19 7.50
N ASN A 177 9.32 19.48 8.51
CA ASN A 177 8.80 20.82 8.80
C ASN A 177 8.54 21.02 10.31
N SER A 178 8.01 22.17 10.69
CA SER A 178 7.75 22.53 12.10
C SER A 178 6.67 21.70 12.80
N ALA A 179 5.90 20.91 12.06
CA ALA A 179 4.85 20.05 12.60
C ALA A 179 5.27 18.58 12.70
N ARG A 180 6.03 18.07 11.72
CA ARG A 180 6.41 16.65 11.64
C ARG A 180 7.68 16.43 10.83
N ILE A 181 8.33 15.31 11.14
CA ILE A 181 9.42 14.72 10.37
C ILE A 181 8.90 13.38 9.87
N VAL A 182 9.04 13.09 8.58
CA VAL A 182 8.54 11.85 7.98
C VAL A 182 9.68 11.19 7.24
N ASP A 183 10.07 10.03 7.74
CA ASP A 183 10.97 9.13 7.05
C ASP A 183 10.16 8.02 6.37
N GLU A 184 10.69 7.49 5.29
CA GLU A 184 10.13 6.36 4.55
C GLU A 184 11.06 5.16 4.65
N TRP A 185 10.51 3.98 4.97
CA TRP A 185 11.25 2.73 5.06
C TRP A 185 10.63 1.61 4.23
N LEU A 186 11.49 0.86 3.55
CA LEU A 186 11.19 -0.28 2.68
C LEU A 186 11.85 -1.55 3.28
N PRO A 187 11.24 -2.19 4.29
CA PRO A 187 11.89 -3.29 5.03
C PRO A 187 12.15 -4.54 4.16
N VAL A 188 11.40 -4.69 3.08
CA VAL A 188 11.51 -5.83 2.14
C VAL A 188 12.06 -5.39 0.79
N LYS A 189 12.78 -4.27 0.74
CA LYS A 189 13.29 -3.65 -0.49
C LYS A 189 14.01 -4.64 -1.41
N ASP A 190 14.87 -5.46 -0.84
CA ASP A 190 15.73 -6.36 -1.60
C ASP A 190 15.19 -7.79 -1.70
N TRP A 191 13.93 -8.02 -1.25
CA TRP A 191 13.30 -9.33 -1.40
C TRP A 191 12.93 -9.58 -2.87
N PRO A 192 13.43 -10.68 -3.47
CA PRO A 192 13.07 -11.03 -4.84
C PRO A 192 11.62 -11.51 -4.91
N THR A 193 11.02 -11.43 -6.10
CA THR A 193 9.63 -11.85 -6.31
C THR A 193 9.41 -13.32 -5.95
N ALA A 194 10.36 -14.21 -6.23
CA ALA A 194 10.27 -15.61 -5.85
C ALA A 194 10.06 -15.80 -4.34
N THR A 195 10.87 -15.13 -3.50
CA THR A 195 10.73 -15.17 -2.04
C THR A 195 9.39 -14.61 -1.56
N VAL A 196 8.88 -13.55 -2.21
CA VAL A 196 7.54 -13.03 -1.91
C VAL A 196 6.45 -14.05 -2.20
N LEU A 197 6.52 -14.72 -3.36
CA LEU A 197 5.54 -15.73 -3.74
C LEU A 197 5.61 -16.96 -2.83
N GLU A 198 6.82 -17.38 -2.49
CA GLU A 198 7.06 -18.46 -1.52
C GLU A 198 6.46 -18.13 -0.16
N TRP A 199 6.69 -16.92 0.36
CA TRP A 199 6.09 -16.46 1.62
C TRP A 199 4.56 -16.51 1.58
N HIS A 200 3.93 -16.15 0.46
CA HIS A 200 2.48 -16.16 0.31
C HIS A 200 1.85 -17.56 0.35
N ARG A 201 2.63 -18.63 0.15
CA ARG A 201 2.11 -20.01 0.27
C ARG A 201 1.72 -20.37 1.69
N ASP A 202 2.51 -19.90 2.66
CA ASP A 202 2.33 -20.19 4.08
C ASP A 202 1.81 -18.97 4.87
N ALA A 203 1.43 -17.90 4.16
CA ALA A 203 0.99 -16.67 4.79
C ALA A 203 -0.36 -16.85 5.50
N PRO A 204 -0.56 -16.17 6.65
CA PRO A 204 -1.82 -16.23 7.39
C PRO A 204 -2.99 -15.54 6.68
N VAL A 205 -2.72 -14.82 5.58
CA VAL A 205 -3.71 -14.12 4.77
C VAL A 205 -3.45 -14.47 3.31
N ALA A 206 -4.48 -14.95 2.63
CA ALA A 206 -4.41 -15.27 1.21
C ALA A 206 -3.97 -14.06 0.37
N HIS A 207 -3.38 -14.33 -0.78
CA HIS A 207 -3.14 -13.28 -1.76
C HIS A 207 -4.45 -12.87 -2.47
N HIS A 208 -4.46 -11.69 -3.09
CA HIS A 208 -5.67 -11.22 -3.77
C HIS A 208 -5.98 -12.04 -5.02
N TRP A 209 -7.24 -12.43 -5.21
CA TRP A 209 -7.73 -13.25 -6.33
C TRP A 209 -7.37 -12.71 -7.72
N THR A 210 -7.16 -11.40 -7.84
CA THR A 210 -6.75 -10.77 -9.11
C THR A 210 -5.35 -11.17 -9.56
N TYR A 211 -4.54 -11.80 -8.70
CA TYR A 211 -3.25 -12.33 -9.10
C TYR A 211 -3.35 -13.70 -9.78
N GLU A 212 -4.52 -14.34 -9.74
CA GLU A 212 -4.75 -15.65 -10.34
C GLU A 212 -5.41 -15.50 -11.72
N SER A 213 -5.26 -16.50 -12.60
CA SER A 213 -6.00 -16.52 -13.88
C SER A 213 -7.51 -16.59 -13.69
N TYR A 214 -7.94 -17.20 -12.58
CA TYR A 214 -9.31 -17.35 -12.13
C TYR A 214 -9.31 -17.42 -10.59
N PRO A 215 -10.28 -16.82 -9.89
CA PRO A 215 -10.33 -16.90 -8.42
C PRO A 215 -10.29 -18.33 -7.89
N GLY A 216 -9.29 -18.65 -7.09
CA GLY A 216 -9.02 -19.98 -6.52
C GLY A 216 -8.06 -20.86 -7.33
N ALA A 217 -7.47 -20.35 -8.42
CA ALA A 217 -6.57 -21.14 -9.26
C ALA A 217 -5.15 -21.30 -8.68
N ASP A 218 -4.73 -20.46 -7.73
CA ASP A 218 -3.41 -20.44 -7.08
C ASP A 218 -2.21 -20.47 -8.07
N ASP A 219 -2.38 -19.90 -9.26
CA ASP A 219 -1.41 -20.02 -10.35
C ASP A 219 -0.56 -18.75 -10.57
N TRP A 220 -0.92 -17.65 -9.91
CA TRP A 220 -0.28 -16.33 -10.06
C TRP A 220 -0.24 -15.79 -11.51
N ARG A 221 -1.14 -16.25 -12.39
CA ARG A 221 -1.20 -15.88 -13.83
C ARG A 221 -2.15 -14.72 -14.16
N GLY A 222 -2.72 -14.08 -13.15
CA GLY A 222 -3.61 -12.94 -13.29
C GLY A 222 -2.89 -11.61 -13.46
N THR A 223 -3.49 -10.54 -12.94
CA THR A 223 -2.93 -9.18 -12.92
C THR A 223 -1.76 -9.06 -11.95
N SER A 224 -0.63 -9.69 -12.27
CA SER A 224 0.64 -9.24 -11.74
C SER A 224 1.02 -7.97 -12.52
N ARG A 225 1.54 -6.93 -11.87
CA ARG A 225 2.25 -5.87 -12.63
C ARG A 225 3.62 -6.38 -13.11
N HIS A 226 3.63 -7.58 -13.69
CA HIS A 226 4.69 -8.16 -14.50
C HIS A 226 4.00 -8.60 -15.80
N VAL A 227 3.73 -7.62 -16.66
CA VAL A 227 3.38 -7.90 -18.05
C VAL A 227 4.71 -8.29 -18.69
N ASP A 228 5.00 -9.59 -18.75
CA ASP A 228 5.83 -10.05 -19.86
C ASP A 228 5.11 -9.55 -21.13
N ARG A 229 5.84 -8.87 -22.02
CA ARG A 229 5.29 -8.21 -23.22
C ARG A 229 4.58 -9.19 -24.16
N THR A 230 4.61 -10.47 -23.86
CA THR A 230 4.00 -11.58 -24.58
C THR A 230 2.62 -12.00 -24.05
N SER A 231 2.22 -11.66 -22.82
CA SER A 231 0.95 -12.13 -22.24
C SER A 231 -0.22 -11.23 -22.67
N ARG A 232 -0.82 -11.55 -23.82
CA ARG A 232 -2.15 -11.04 -24.22
C ARG A 232 -3.23 -11.68 -23.35
N VAL A 233 -3.58 -11.08 -22.21
CA VAL A 233 -4.79 -11.49 -21.47
C VAL A 233 -5.61 -10.27 -21.06
N LEU A 234 -6.61 -9.98 -21.91
CA LEU A 234 -7.98 -9.52 -21.64
C LEU A 234 -8.52 -8.84 -22.90
N LYS A 235 -8.99 -9.65 -23.85
CA LYS A 235 -9.91 -9.17 -24.89
C LYS A 235 -11.32 -9.36 -24.35
N VAL A 236 -11.76 -8.43 -23.49
CA VAL A 236 -13.17 -8.32 -23.13
C VAL A 236 -13.84 -7.48 -24.20
N GLY A 237 -14.82 -8.06 -24.90
CA GLY A 237 -15.67 -7.33 -25.84
C GLY A 237 -15.50 -7.70 -27.32
N SER A 238 -15.79 -8.94 -27.69
CA SER A 238 -16.36 -9.20 -29.03
C SER A 238 -17.87 -9.27 -28.89
N VAL A 239 -18.55 -8.17 -29.20
CA VAL A 239 -20.00 -8.13 -29.35
C VAL A 239 -20.38 -9.08 -30.50
N PRO A 240 -21.30 -10.04 -30.31
CA PRO A 240 -21.82 -10.83 -31.43
C PRO A 240 -22.56 -9.89 -32.36
N ARG A 241 -22.19 -9.86 -33.65
CA ARG A 241 -23.06 -9.25 -34.67
C ARG A 241 -24.32 -10.12 -34.75
N LEU A 242 -25.46 -9.55 -34.37
CA LEU A 242 -26.75 -10.09 -34.75
C LEU A 242 -26.81 -10.06 -36.28
N ALA A 243 -27.02 -11.23 -36.88
CA ALA A 243 -27.31 -11.34 -38.29
C ALA A 243 -28.72 -10.79 -38.54
N SER A 244 -28.83 -9.88 -39.50
CA SER A 244 -30.06 -9.50 -40.21
C SER A 244 -29.73 -9.43 -41.68
#